data_AF-A0A6V8LEM8-F1
#
_entry.id   AF-A0A6V8LEM8-F1
#
_cell.length_a   1.000
_cell.length_b   1.000
_cell.length_c   1.000
_cell.angle_alpha   90.00
_cell.angle_beta   90.00
_cell.angle_gamma   90.00
#
_symmetry.space_group_name_H-M   'P 1'
#
loop_
_entity.id
_entity.type
_entity.pdbx_description
1 polymer ?
#
loop_
_entity_poly.entity_id
_entity_poly.type
_entity_poly.pdbx_seq_one_letter_code
_entity_poly.pdbx_strand_id
1 'polypeptide(L)'
;MDLPDLSGYRLHKVIENVDLDGVVVPGLRGSFHRRRGEAASDDAVASRISTVGVYRFAGVDLLMAWGYVGEPHCRFTSVRRPDGTWEPPRPGCPPVTRVHDGGLVTALTLGGHVLPAEPVTSPPPGGARATAPDSVLAAVGGPGVRT
;
A
#
# COMPACT_ATOMS: atom_id res chain seq x y z
N MET A 1 -2.72 2.79 -20.18
CA MET A 1 -2.24 1.68 -19.34
C MET A 1 -3.46 0.94 -18.90
N ASP A 2 -3.47 -0.37 -19.07
CA ASP A 2 -4.67 -1.20 -18.91
C ASP A 2 -4.59 -2.03 -17.63
N LEU A 3 -5.71 -2.67 -17.27
CA LEU A 3 -5.73 -3.63 -16.17
C LEU A 3 -4.73 -4.78 -16.44
N PRO A 4 -3.95 -5.21 -15.45
CA PRO A 4 -3.03 -6.33 -15.64
C PRO A 4 -3.77 -7.64 -15.97
N ASP A 5 -3.35 -8.30 -17.05
CA ASP A 5 -3.71 -9.71 -17.28
C ASP A 5 -2.88 -10.61 -16.37
N LEU A 6 -3.56 -11.37 -15.51
CA LEU A 6 -2.94 -12.27 -14.53
C LEU A 6 -2.42 -13.58 -15.13
N SER A 7 -2.74 -13.91 -16.39
CA SER A 7 -2.32 -15.17 -17.04
C SER A 7 -0.79 -15.36 -17.06
N GLY A 8 -0.05 -14.25 -17.19
CA GLY A 8 1.42 -14.21 -17.16
C GLY A 8 2.02 -14.15 -15.76
N TYR A 9 1.21 -14.08 -14.70
CA TYR A 9 1.69 -13.96 -13.33
C TYR A 9 1.59 -15.31 -12.59
N ARG A 10 2.35 -15.43 -11.51
CA ARG A 10 2.26 -16.54 -10.56
C ARG A 10 1.86 -16.01 -9.20
N LEU A 11 0.97 -16.70 -8.51
CA LEU A 11 0.63 -16.37 -7.12
C LEU A 11 1.90 -16.48 -6.26
N HIS A 12 2.20 -15.42 -5.52
CA HIS A 12 3.34 -15.35 -4.63
C HIS A 12 2.92 -15.54 -3.17
N LYS A 13 1.87 -14.85 -2.74
CA LYS A 13 1.31 -14.99 -1.39
C LYS A 13 -0.13 -14.52 -1.32
N VAL A 14 -0.81 -14.93 -0.25
CA VAL A 14 -2.15 -14.46 0.12
C VAL A 14 -2.07 -13.90 1.54
N ILE A 15 -2.81 -12.82 1.78
CA ILE A 15 -3.01 -12.23 3.10
C ILE A 15 -4.52 -12.15 3.34
N GLU A 16 -4.97 -12.67 4.47
CA GLU A 16 -6.34 -12.48 4.97
C GLU A 16 -6.40 -11.27 5.89
N ASN A 17 -7.59 -10.69 6.07
CA ASN A 17 -7.82 -9.52 6.93
C ASN A 17 -6.82 -8.39 6.63
N VAL A 18 -6.77 -8.00 5.35
CA VAL A 18 -5.83 -6.99 4.86
C VAL A 18 -6.00 -5.68 5.61
N ASP A 19 -4.86 -5.11 6.00
CA ASP A 19 -4.75 -3.73 6.44
C ASP A 19 -4.80 -2.78 5.24
N LEU A 20 -5.74 -1.83 5.28
CA LEU A 20 -5.80 -0.70 4.38
C LEU A 20 -5.60 0.58 5.20
N ASP A 21 -4.47 1.25 4.96
CA ASP A 21 -4.12 2.52 5.63
C ASP A 21 -4.12 2.43 7.17
N GLY A 22 -3.59 1.34 7.74
CA GLY A 22 -3.54 1.13 9.20
C GLY A 22 -4.87 0.67 9.80
N VAL A 23 -5.85 0.28 8.97
CA VAL A 23 -7.14 -0.24 9.41
C VAL A 23 -7.33 -1.65 8.85
N VAL A 24 -7.42 -2.63 9.74
CA VAL A 24 -7.68 -4.03 9.38
C VAL A 24 -9.14 -4.18 8.94
N VAL A 25 -9.34 -4.78 7.77
CA VAL A 25 -10.66 -5.10 7.22
C VAL A 25 -10.89 -6.61 7.31
N PRO A 26 -11.69 -7.10 8.28
CA PRO A 26 -12.00 -8.52 8.39
C PRO A 26 -12.61 -9.07 7.11
N GLY A 27 -12.13 -10.22 6.63
CA GLY A 27 -12.62 -10.87 5.41
C GLY A 27 -12.13 -10.25 4.10
N LEU A 28 -11.33 -9.17 4.14
CA LEU A 28 -10.63 -8.67 2.96
C LEU A 28 -9.39 -9.53 2.69
N ARG A 29 -9.39 -10.21 1.55
CA ARG A 29 -8.31 -11.08 1.10
C ARG A 29 -7.48 -10.41 0.01
N GLY A 30 -6.18 -10.26 0.23
CA GLY A 30 -5.21 -9.79 -0.75
C GLY A 30 -4.44 -10.96 -1.36
N SER A 31 -4.57 -11.19 -2.67
CA SER A 31 -3.75 -12.15 -3.41
C SER A 31 -2.68 -11.41 -4.20
N PHE A 32 -1.41 -11.72 -3.93
CA PHE A 32 -0.27 -11.02 -4.50
C PHE A 32 0.44 -11.91 -5.51
N HIS A 33 0.53 -11.44 -6.74
CA HIS A 33 1.07 -12.15 -7.87
C HIS A 33 2.36 -11.48 -8.37
N ARG A 34 3.25 -12.27 -8.95
CA ARG A 34 4.53 -11.79 -9.49
C ARG A 34 4.78 -12.35 -10.88
N ARG A 35 5.44 -11.54 -11.71
CA ARG A 35 5.97 -11.94 -13.02
C ARG A 35 7.38 -11.38 -13.15
N ARG A 36 8.35 -12.21 -13.56
CA ARG A 36 9.69 -11.71 -13.94
C ARG A 36 9.56 -11.01 -15.29
N GLY A 37 10.07 -9.78 -15.39
CA GLY A 37 10.22 -9.12 -16.68
C GLY A 37 11.29 -9.81 -17.52
N GLU A 38 11.10 -9.87 -18.83
CA GLU A 38 12.20 -10.09 -19.77
C GLU A 38 12.99 -8.78 -19.88
N ALA A 39 14.32 -8.86 -19.97
CA ALA A 39 15.16 -7.67 -20.07
C ALA A 39 14.84 -6.93 -21.37
N ALA A 40 14.18 -5.77 -21.27
CA ALA A 40 13.96 -4.89 -22.40
C ALA A 40 15.22 -4.03 -22.61
N SER A 41 15.91 -4.29 -23.72
CA SER A 41 16.85 -3.43 -24.50
C SER A 41 17.84 -2.53 -23.74
N ASP A 42 19.13 -2.64 -24.09
CA ASP A 42 20.34 -1.78 -24.01
C ASP A 42 20.52 -0.66 -22.96
N ASP A 43 19.48 -0.18 -22.30
CA ASP A 43 19.49 0.65 -21.07
C ASP A 43 19.04 -0.16 -19.83
N ALA A 44 19.18 -1.49 -19.90
CA ALA A 44 18.49 -2.44 -19.03
C ALA A 44 18.90 -2.34 -17.54
N VAL A 45 18.03 -1.73 -16.73
CA VAL A 45 17.87 -2.17 -15.33
C VAL A 45 17.36 -3.61 -15.37
N ALA A 46 18.26 -4.57 -15.23
CA ALA A 46 17.98 -6.00 -15.25
C ALA A 46 16.68 -6.37 -14.50
N SER A 47 15.82 -7.13 -15.18
CA SER A 47 14.73 -7.95 -14.63
C SER A 47 13.95 -7.36 -13.45
N ARG A 48 13.25 -6.23 -13.64
CA ARG A 48 12.27 -5.79 -12.64
C ARG A 48 11.16 -6.84 -12.51
N ILE A 49 10.89 -7.28 -11.28
CA ILE A 49 9.78 -8.19 -10.98
C ILE A 49 8.51 -7.35 -10.91
N SER A 50 7.60 -7.55 -11.86
CA SER A 50 6.27 -6.95 -11.84
C SER A 50 5.43 -7.61 -10.74
N THR A 51 4.65 -6.81 -10.02
CA THR A 51 3.74 -7.27 -8.96
C THR A 51 2.31 -6.81 -9.24
N VAL A 52 1.33 -7.65 -8.87
CA VAL A 52 -0.09 -7.29 -8.88
C VAL A 52 -0.73 -7.83 -7.61
N GLY A 53 -1.36 -6.96 -6.82
CA GLY A 53 -2.25 -7.32 -5.72
C GLY A 53 -3.70 -7.25 -6.18
N VAL A 54 -4.46 -8.31 -5.95
CA VAL A 54 -5.91 -8.38 -6.17
C VAL A 54 -6.57 -8.49 -4.80
N TYR A 55 -7.46 -7.55 -4.49
CA TYR A 55 -8.13 -7.47 -3.21
C TYR A 55 -9.59 -7.87 -3.38
N ARG A 56 -9.99 -8.92 -2.67
CA ARG A 56 -11.32 -9.54 -2.76
C ARG A 56 -12.01 -9.51 -1.40
N PHE A 57 -13.27 -9.12 -1.39
CA PHE A 57 -14.11 -9.11 -0.19
C PHE A 57 -15.45 -9.75 -0.52
N ALA A 58 -15.95 -10.64 0.34
CA ALA A 58 -17.21 -11.35 0.14
C ALA A 58 -17.37 -11.96 -1.27
N GLY A 59 -16.27 -12.48 -1.85
CA GLY A 59 -16.25 -13.08 -3.19
C GLY A 59 -16.11 -12.09 -4.35
N VAL A 60 -16.10 -10.79 -4.10
CA VAL A 60 -16.03 -9.72 -5.11
C VAL A 60 -14.66 -9.08 -5.14
N ASP A 61 -14.02 -9.02 -6.32
CA ASP A 61 -12.79 -8.23 -6.50
C ASP A 61 -13.12 -6.74 -6.41
N LEU A 62 -12.44 -6.03 -5.51
CA LEU A 62 -12.68 -4.61 -5.24
C LEU A 62 -11.58 -3.71 -5.80
N LEU A 63 -10.34 -4.19 -5.84
CA LEU A 63 -9.18 -3.38 -6.18
C LEU A 63 -8.11 -4.26 -6.81
N MET A 64 -7.46 -3.71 -7.82
CA MET A 64 -6.16 -4.16 -8.29
C MET A 64 -5.12 -3.05 -8.09
N ALA A 65 -3.95 -3.44 -7.59
CA ALA A 65 -2.81 -2.56 -7.41
C ALA A 65 -1.56 -3.20 -8.00
N TRP A 66 -0.79 -2.49 -8.81
CA TRP A 66 0.39 -3.06 -9.46
C TRP A 66 1.56 -2.08 -9.54
N GLY A 67 2.74 -2.65 -9.78
CA GLY A 67 4.01 -1.93 -9.85
C GLY A 67 5.17 -2.92 -9.94
N TYR A 68 6.30 -2.54 -9.37
CA TYR A 68 7.49 -3.38 -9.30
C TYR A 68 7.91 -3.68 -7.86
N VAL A 69 8.58 -4.81 -7.65
CA VAL A 69 9.23 -5.09 -6.36
C VAL A 69 10.25 -4.00 -6.06
N GLY A 70 10.22 -3.48 -4.83
CA GLY A 70 11.14 -2.44 -4.35
C GLY A 70 10.62 -1.01 -4.50
N GLU A 71 9.49 -0.80 -5.18
CA GLU A 71 8.84 0.52 -5.18
C GLU A 71 8.07 0.75 -3.86
N PRO A 72 8.16 1.95 -3.26
CA PRO A 72 7.30 2.32 -2.15
C PRO A 72 5.88 2.52 -2.67
N HIS A 73 4.94 1.71 -2.15
CA HIS A 73 3.51 1.76 -2.46
C HIS A 73 3.09 1.33 -3.87
N CYS A 74 1.78 1.33 -4.12
CA CYS A 74 1.19 0.95 -5.40
C CYS A 74 1.57 1.98 -6.47
N ARG A 75 2.23 1.54 -7.55
CA ARG A 75 2.54 2.43 -8.68
C ARG A 75 1.27 2.84 -9.41
N PHE A 76 0.36 1.88 -9.60
CA PHE A 76 -0.95 2.09 -10.21
C PHE A 76 -2.02 1.29 -9.50
N THR A 77 -3.26 1.79 -9.56
CA THR A 77 -4.45 1.12 -9.03
C THR A 77 -5.64 1.25 -9.96
N SER A 78 -6.55 0.30 -9.88
CA SER A 78 -7.90 0.37 -10.45
C SER A 78 -8.87 -0.24 -9.44
N VAL A 79 -9.98 0.45 -9.17
CA VAL A 79 -11.00 0.01 -8.22
C VAL A 79 -12.20 -0.50 -9.00
N ARG A 80 -12.88 -1.51 -8.49
CA ARG A 80 -14.13 -1.98 -9.04
C ARG A 80 -15.26 -1.15 -8.44
N ARG A 81 -16.18 -0.70 -9.27
CA ARG A 81 -17.38 0.03 -8.84
C ARG A 81 -18.48 -0.95 -8.42
N PRO A 82 -19.47 -0.50 -7.65
CA PRO A 82 -20.63 -1.32 -7.29
C PRO A 82 -21.42 -1.86 -8.49
N ASP A 83 -21.37 -1.17 -9.64
CA ASP A 83 -21.97 -1.63 -10.91
C ASP A 83 -21.20 -2.78 -11.59
N GLY A 84 -20.08 -3.20 -11.00
CA GLY A 84 -19.24 -4.29 -11.48
C GLY A 84 -18.17 -3.88 -12.50
N THR A 85 -18.14 -2.62 -12.93
CA THR A 85 -17.14 -2.07 -13.86
C THR A 85 -15.84 -1.70 -13.13
N TRP A 86 -14.72 -1.70 -13.85
CA TRP A 86 -13.45 -1.21 -13.33
C TRP A 86 -13.26 0.27 -13.66
N GLU A 87 -12.79 1.04 -12.68
CA GLU A 87 -12.32 2.40 -12.94
C GLU A 87 -11.08 2.36 -13.85
N PRO A 88 -10.86 3.40 -14.69
CA PRO A 88 -9.60 3.54 -15.40
C PRO A 88 -8.41 3.49 -14.44
N PRO A 89 -7.30 2.83 -14.81
CA PRO A 89 -6.08 2.85 -14.03
C PRO A 89 -5.60 4.26 -13.68
N ARG A 90 -5.28 4.49 -12.41
CA ARG A 90 -4.69 5.74 -11.92
C ARG A 90 -3.35 5.49 -11.23
N PRO A 91 -2.43 6.47 -11.25
CA PRO A 91 -1.21 6.40 -10.45
C PRO A 91 -1.50 6.40 -8.95
N GLY A 92 -0.67 5.68 -8.18
CA GLY A 92 -0.72 5.68 -6.72
C GLY A 92 -1.73 4.71 -6.10
N CYS A 93 -1.76 4.70 -4.77
CA CYS A 93 -2.72 3.95 -3.95
C CYS A 93 -4.17 4.39 -4.20
N PRO A 94 -5.17 3.53 -3.94
CA PRO A 94 -6.55 3.97 -4.06
C PRO A 94 -6.89 4.96 -2.94
N PRO A 95 -7.83 5.91 -3.16
CA PRO A 95 -8.38 6.69 -2.08
C PRO A 95 -9.22 5.76 -1.19
N VAL A 96 -8.89 5.76 0.09
CA VAL A 96 -9.64 5.08 1.14
C VAL A 96 -10.14 6.16 2.08
N THR A 97 -11.42 6.16 2.44
CA THR A 97 -11.96 7.10 3.42
C THR A 97 -12.51 6.34 4.62
N ARG A 98 -12.10 6.74 5.82
CA ARG A 98 -12.54 6.15 7.08
C ARG A 98 -13.92 6.67 7.46
N VAL A 99 -14.79 5.77 7.89
CA VAL A 99 -16.11 6.08 8.46
C VAL A 99 -15.99 5.96 9.97
N HIS A 100 -16.45 6.98 10.67
CA HIS A 100 -16.32 7.08 12.12
C HIS A 100 -17.69 7.02 12.80
N ASP A 101 -17.73 6.34 13.94
CA ASP A 101 -18.83 6.41 14.90
C ASP A 101 -18.24 6.59 16.31
N GLY A 102 -18.66 7.64 17.02
CA GLY A 102 -18.13 7.94 18.36
C GLY A 102 -16.61 8.09 18.47
N GLY A 103 -15.91 8.46 17.38
CA GLY A 103 -14.45 8.56 17.33
C GLY A 103 -13.70 7.26 17.00
N LEU A 104 -14.42 6.14 16.83
CA LEU A 104 -13.89 4.85 16.38
C LEU A 104 -14.05 4.72 14.87
N VAL A 105 -13.06 4.13 14.20
CA VAL A 105 -13.24 3.73 12.79
C VAL A 105 -14.08 2.46 12.77
N THR A 106 -15.24 2.51 12.13
CA THR A 106 -16.16 1.37 12.03
C THR A 106 -16.23 0.78 10.63
N ALA A 107 -15.85 1.56 9.61
CA ALA A 107 -15.77 1.09 8.24
C ALA A 107 -14.76 1.90 7.41
N LEU A 108 -14.41 1.37 6.24
CA LEU A 108 -13.69 2.06 5.19
C LEU A 108 -14.58 2.15 3.95
N THR A 109 -14.43 3.23 3.19
CA THR A 109 -14.99 3.33 1.85
C THR A 109 -13.90 3.27 0.80
N LEU A 110 -14.14 2.46 -0.24
CA LEU A 110 -13.22 2.22 -1.35
C LEU A 110 -14.04 2.17 -2.65
N GLY A 111 -13.94 3.21 -3.48
CA GLY A 111 -14.65 3.31 -4.77
C GLY A 111 -16.16 3.05 -4.70
N GLY A 112 -16.81 3.50 -3.63
CA GLY A 112 -18.25 3.30 -3.40
C GLY A 112 -18.61 2.01 -2.65
N HIS A 113 -17.66 1.11 -2.39
CA HIS A 113 -17.85 -0.01 -1.48
C HIS A 113 -17.66 0.42 -0.03
N VAL A 114 -18.50 -0.08 0.87
CA VAL A 114 -18.33 0.06 2.32
C VAL A 114 -17.82 -1.27 2.87
N LEU A 115 -16.68 -1.22 3.56
CA LEU A 115 -16.00 -2.38 4.11
C LEU A 115 -15.98 -2.26 5.63
N PRO A 116 -16.36 -3.32 6.39
CA PRO A 116 -16.30 -3.27 7.84
C PRO A 116 -14.85 -3.14 8.30
N ALA A 117 -14.59 -2.33 9.31
CA ALA A 117 -13.29 -2.24 9.96
C ALA A 117 -13.34 -2.96 11.31
N GLU A 118 -12.23 -3.57 11.72
CA GLU A 118 -12.04 -3.82 13.15
C GLU A 118 -12.03 -2.48 13.88
N PRO A 119 -12.79 -2.31 14.99
CA PRO A 119 -12.83 -1.06 15.72
C PRO A 119 -11.43 -0.68 16.21
N VAL A 120 -10.86 0.34 15.58
CA VAL A 120 -9.61 0.96 16.03
C VAL A 120 -9.90 2.39 16.44
N THR A 121 -9.41 2.77 17.62
CA THR A 121 -9.31 4.17 17.99
C THR A 121 -8.36 4.83 16.99
N SER A 122 -8.84 5.83 16.26
CA SER A 122 -7.94 6.62 15.42
C SER A 122 -6.94 7.33 16.32
N PRO A 123 -5.64 7.43 15.95
CA PRO A 123 -4.81 8.43 16.60
C PRO A 123 -5.40 9.83 16.30
N PRO A 124 -5.32 10.78 17.25
CA PRO A 124 -5.75 12.16 16.99
C PRO A 124 -4.92 12.77 15.83
N PRO A 125 -5.43 13.80 15.12
CA PRO A 125 -4.66 14.48 14.08
C PRO A 125 -3.50 15.24 14.73
N GLY A 126 -2.36 14.56 14.83
CA GLY A 126 -1.11 15.10 15.36
C GLY A 126 0.02 14.56 14.50
N GLY A 127 0.33 15.27 13.41
CA GLY A 127 1.55 15.04 12.67
C GLY A 127 2.73 15.20 13.61
N ALA A 128 3.28 14.07 14.05
CA ALA A 128 4.58 14.02 14.69
C ALA A 128 5.60 14.52 13.65
N ARG A 129 5.96 15.79 13.79
CA ARG A 129 7.18 16.38 13.26
C ARG A 129 8.31 15.43 13.63
N ALA A 130 9.04 14.92 12.64
CA ALA A 130 10.18 14.04 12.84
C ALA A 130 11.16 14.70 13.82
N THR A 131 11.20 14.21 15.06
CA THR A 131 12.29 14.49 15.97
C THR A 131 13.49 13.71 15.45
N ALA A 132 14.50 14.43 14.97
CA ALA A 132 15.78 13.86 14.58
C ALA A 132 16.37 13.07 15.76
N PRO A 133 17.05 11.95 15.51
CA PRO A 133 17.75 11.25 16.58
C PRO A 133 18.94 12.07 17.06
N ASP A 134 18.91 12.45 18.33
CA ASP A 134 20.11 12.68 19.10
C ASP A 134 20.96 11.41 19.04
N SER A 135 22.16 11.53 18.48
CA SER A 135 23.23 10.57 18.69
C SER A 135 24.52 11.33 18.85
N VAL A 136 24.81 11.55 20.12
CA VAL A 136 26.12 11.83 20.67
C VAL A 136 27.11 10.79 20.13
N LEU A 137 28.19 11.24 19.50
CA LEU A 137 29.47 10.55 19.61
C LEU A 137 30.59 11.57 19.81
N ALA A 138 31.31 11.36 20.89
CA ALA A 138 32.42 12.16 21.38
C ALA A 138 33.63 12.10 20.44
N ALA A 139 34.40 13.20 20.42
CA ALA A 139 35.83 13.13 20.14
C ALA A 139 36.58 14.00 21.15
N VAL A 140 37.53 13.35 21.81
CA VAL A 140 38.38 13.78 22.91
C VAL A 140 39.45 14.75 22.40
N GLY A 141 39.75 15.82 23.15
CA GLY A 141 40.88 16.71 22.81
C GLY A 141 41.11 17.87 23.78
N GLY A 142 41.80 17.57 24.90
CA GLY A 142 42.80 18.37 25.64
C GLY A 142 42.62 19.89 25.94
N PRO A 143 42.90 20.37 27.17
CA PRO A 143 42.75 21.77 27.55
C PRO A 143 44.04 22.63 27.42
N GLY A 144 43.83 23.94 27.21
CA GLY A 144 44.70 25.06 27.64
C GLY A 144 45.75 25.54 26.63
N VAL A 145 46.13 26.81 26.50
CA VAL A 145 45.80 28.11 27.12
C VAL A 145 46.29 29.19 26.12
N ARG A 146 45.61 30.34 26.05
CA ARG A 146 46.11 31.57 25.41
C ARG A 146 46.66 32.51 26.49
N THR A 147 47.88 33.01 26.23
CA THR A 147 48.60 34.20 26.77
C THR A 147 48.71 34.36 28.28
#